data_AF-A0A7V9FFU0-F1
#
_entry.id   AF-A0A7V9FFU0-F1
#
_cell.length_a   1.000
_cell.length_b   1.000
_cell.length_c   1.000
_cell.angle_alpha   90.00
_cell.angle_beta   90.00
_cell.angle_gamma   90.00
#
_symmetry.space_group_name_H-M   'P 1'
#
loop_
_entity.id
_entity.type
_entity.pdbx_description
1 polymer ?
#
loop_
_entity_poly.entity_id
_entity_poly.type
_entity_poly.pdbx_seq_one_letter_code
_entity_poly.pdbx_strand_id
1 'polypeptide(L)'
;MPPLFRRSFAEALGTFALVFFGAGSVASEYFPGADYGVFGVAVVHGLVLAVLVTSLMGISGGHLNPAVTLGLLAARRTSASNAGAYVVAQLIGAVLAALLLKQLYPIGVVRPISLGTPTIAATIQFHQAIMIEA
;
A
#
# COMPACT_ATOMS: atom_id res chain seq x y z
N MET A 1 17.81 14.55 -11.67
CA MET A 1 16.76 13.58 -11.27
C MET A 1 16.63 12.51 -12.35
N PRO A 2 16.37 11.24 -12.01
CA PRO A 2 16.11 10.20 -13.00
C PRO A 2 14.92 10.56 -13.91
N PRO A 3 14.85 10.00 -15.13
CA PRO A 3 13.74 10.25 -16.06
C PRO A 3 12.40 9.75 -15.50
N LEU A 4 11.29 10.38 -15.90
CA LEU A 4 9.96 10.14 -15.34
C LEU A 4 9.57 8.67 -15.32
N PHE A 5 9.80 7.93 -16.42
CA PHE A 5 9.46 6.51 -16.51
C PHE A 5 10.16 5.68 -15.41
N ARG A 6 11.43 5.97 -15.10
CA ARG A 6 12.20 5.24 -14.09
C ARG A 6 11.66 5.51 -12.70
N ARG A 7 11.20 6.73 -12.44
CA ARG A 7 10.59 7.11 -11.16
C ARG A 7 9.20 6.51 -11.01
N SER A 8 8.36 6.58 -12.05
CA SER A 8 7.05 5.94 -12.07
C SER A 8 7.15 4.44 -11.89
N PHE A 9 8.13 3.78 -12.51
CA PHE A 9 8.38 2.35 -12.27
C PHE A 9 8.78 2.06 -10.81
N ALA A 10 9.62 2.91 -10.20
CA ALA A 10 9.96 2.78 -8.79
C ALA A 10 8.74 2.94 -7.88
N GLU A 11 7.85 3.90 -8.17
CA GLU A 11 6.58 4.07 -7.46
C GLU A 11 5.66 2.84 -7.61
N ALA A 12 5.51 2.31 -8.83
CA ALA A 12 4.73 1.10 -9.06
C ALA A 12 5.29 -0.11 -8.31
N LEU A 13 6.60 -0.33 -8.37
CA LEU A 13 7.26 -1.45 -7.70
C LEU A 13 7.18 -1.34 -6.17
N GLY A 14 7.39 -0.13 -5.63
CA GLY A 14 7.28 0.11 -4.19
C GLY A 14 5.85 -0.06 -3.70
N THR A 15 4.85 0.49 -4.38
CA THR A 15 3.44 0.28 -3.99
C THR A 15 3.01 -1.18 -4.16
N PHE A 16 3.48 -1.85 -5.22
CA PHE A 16 3.27 -3.30 -5.38
C PHE A 16 3.80 -4.06 -4.16
N ALA A 17 5.05 -3.83 -3.76
CA ALA A 17 5.65 -4.53 -2.63
C ALA A 17 4.93 -4.20 -1.32
N LEU A 18 4.59 -2.92 -1.09
CA LEU A 18 3.84 -2.50 0.09
C LEU A 18 2.49 -3.22 0.20
N VAL A 19 1.71 -3.28 -0.88
CA VAL A 19 0.42 -3.97 -0.89
C VAL A 19 0.60 -5.49 -0.79
N PHE A 20 1.56 -6.06 -1.51
CA PHE A 20 1.80 -7.49 -1.53
C PHE A 20 2.16 -8.03 -0.14
N PHE A 21 3.13 -7.42 0.54
CA PHE A 21 3.52 -7.84 1.88
C PHE A 21 2.50 -7.41 2.95
N GLY A 22 1.92 -6.22 2.81
CA GLY A 22 0.92 -5.71 3.75
C GLY A 22 -0.34 -6.57 3.77
N ALA A 23 -1.05 -6.65 2.64
CA ALA A 23 -2.24 -7.50 2.53
C ALA A 23 -1.91 -9.00 2.63
N GLY A 24 -0.72 -9.42 2.18
CA GLY A 24 -0.22 -10.79 2.37
C GLY A 24 -0.05 -11.17 3.85
N SER A 25 0.37 -10.23 4.71
CA SER A 25 0.44 -10.47 6.16
C SER A 25 -0.94 -10.62 6.79
N VAL A 26 -1.94 -9.88 6.31
CA VAL A 26 -3.35 -10.07 6.74
C VAL A 26 -3.87 -11.43 6.29
N ALA A 27 -3.56 -11.84 5.05
CA ALA A 27 -3.96 -13.14 4.53
C ALA A 27 -3.29 -14.31 5.25
N SER A 28 -2.03 -14.15 5.63
CA SER A 28 -1.25 -15.21 6.28
C SER A 28 -1.71 -15.47 7.72
N GLU A 29 -2.31 -14.48 8.39
CA GLU A 29 -2.87 -14.63 9.74
C GLU A 29 -4.13 -15.52 9.73
N TYR A 30 -4.76 -15.72 8.57
CA TYR A 30 -5.92 -16.59 8.43
C TYR A 30 -5.55 -18.08 8.36
N PHE A 31 -4.27 -18.43 8.29
CA PHE A 31 -3.84 -19.83 8.25
C PHE A 31 -3.83 -20.46 9.65
N PRO A 32 -4.16 -21.76 9.77
CA PRO A 32 -4.08 -22.46 11.04
C PRO A 32 -2.68 -22.37 11.66
N GLY A 33 -2.61 -21.91 12.91
CA GLY A 33 -1.36 -21.79 13.66
C GLY A 33 -0.61 -20.47 13.50
N ALA A 34 -1.12 -19.52 12.70
CA ALA A 34 -0.66 -18.13 12.76
C ALA A 34 -1.25 -17.45 14.02
N ASP A 35 -0.41 -16.69 14.73
CA ASP A 35 -0.76 -16.01 15.99
C ASP A 35 0.14 -14.79 16.22
N TYR A 36 0.30 -13.94 15.20
CA TYR A 36 1.02 -12.67 15.35
C TYR A 36 0.09 -11.46 15.42
N GLY A 37 -1.18 -11.64 15.09
CA GLY A 37 -2.25 -10.67 15.25
C GLY A 37 -2.01 -9.33 14.56
N VAL A 38 -2.75 -8.32 15.00
CA VAL A 38 -2.67 -6.95 14.46
C VAL A 38 -1.28 -6.34 14.66
N PHE A 39 -0.57 -6.71 15.74
CA PHE A 39 0.78 -6.24 16.00
C PHE A 39 1.76 -6.72 14.92
N GLY A 40 1.75 -8.02 14.59
CA GLY A 40 2.61 -8.55 13.52
C GLY A 40 2.29 -7.95 12.16
N VAL A 41 1.00 -7.78 11.83
CA VAL A 41 0.57 -7.08 10.61
C VAL A 41 1.11 -5.65 10.56
N ALA A 42 1.03 -4.90 11.67
CA ALA A 42 1.55 -3.54 11.76
C ALA A 42 3.08 -3.48 11.59
N VAL A 43 3.80 -4.42 12.21
CA VAL A 43 5.26 -4.53 12.06
C VAL A 43 5.65 -4.81 10.61
N VAL A 44 4.96 -5.73 9.92
CA VAL A 44 5.24 -6.03 8.50
C VAL A 44 5.03 -4.78 7.64
N HIS A 45 3.91 -4.08 7.79
CA HIS A 45 3.65 -2.84 7.03
C HIS A 45 4.72 -1.78 7.31
N GLY A 46 5.05 -1.55 8.58
CA GLY A 46 6.03 -0.55 8.99
C GLY A 46 7.44 -0.84 8.45
N LEU A 47 7.90 -2.09 8.57
CA LEU A 47 9.23 -2.50 8.09
C LEU A 47 9.33 -2.44 6.57
N VAL A 48 8.32 -2.95 5.85
CA VAL A 48 8.29 -2.90 4.39
C VAL A 48 8.29 -1.45 3.92
N LEU A 49 7.46 -0.59 4.51
CA LEU A 49 7.45 0.82 4.19
C LEU A 49 8.81 1.48 4.46
N ALA A 50 9.43 1.22 5.62
CA ALA A 50 10.73 1.78 5.97
C ALA A 50 11.82 1.38 4.95
N VAL A 51 11.89 0.09 4.59
CA VAL A 51 12.84 -0.43 3.61
C VAL A 51 12.60 0.18 2.23
N LEU A 52 11.35 0.21 1.75
CA LEU A 52 11.04 0.70 0.42
C LEU A 52 11.26 2.20 0.28
N VAL A 53 10.83 3.00 1.28
CA VAL A 53 11.04 4.45 1.26
C VAL A 53 12.53 4.76 1.27
N THR A 54 13.31 4.18 2.18
CA THR A 54 14.77 4.41 2.23
C THR A 54 15.48 3.99 0.95
N SER A 55 15.07 2.87 0.35
CA SER A 55 15.68 2.36 -0.90
C SER A 55 15.30 3.16 -2.14
N LEU A 56 14.08 3.70 -2.21
CA LEU A 56 13.54 4.35 -3.41
C LEU A 56 13.54 5.88 -3.33
N MET A 57 13.86 6.46 -2.17
CA MET A 57 13.91 7.92 -1.97
C MET A 57 14.81 8.63 -3.00
N GLY A 58 16.00 8.07 -3.27
CA GLY A 58 16.93 8.64 -4.26
C GLY A 58 16.47 8.53 -5.72
N ILE A 59 15.43 7.75 -6.01
CA ILE A 59 14.91 7.53 -7.36
C ILE A 59 13.66 8.39 -7.60
N SER A 60 12.58 8.13 -6.86
CA SER A 60 11.28 8.79 -7.07
C SER A 60 10.91 9.79 -5.98
N GLY A 61 11.59 9.74 -4.83
CA GLY A 61 11.14 10.35 -3.57
C GLY A 61 10.42 9.37 -2.66
N GLY A 62 10.14 8.14 -3.13
CA GLY A 62 9.54 7.07 -2.33
C GLY A 62 8.16 7.44 -1.78
N HIS A 63 7.26 7.98 -2.61
CA HIS A 63 5.93 8.39 -2.14
C HIS A 63 5.07 7.16 -1.82
N LEU A 64 5.06 6.18 -2.74
CA LEU A 64 4.44 4.86 -2.66
C LEU A 64 2.94 4.84 -2.29
N ASN A 65 2.30 6.00 -2.29
CA ASN A 65 0.95 6.24 -1.81
C ASN A 65 0.34 7.47 -2.53
N PRO A 66 -0.86 7.35 -3.12
CA PRO A 66 -1.55 8.47 -3.74
C PRO A 66 -1.82 9.64 -2.79
N ALA A 67 -2.22 9.39 -1.54
CA ALA A 67 -2.49 10.43 -0.55
C ALA A 67 -1.21 11.20 -0.19
N VAL A 68 -0.08 10.51 0.02
CA VAL A 68 1.23 11.15 0.24
C VAL A 68 1.62 12.00 -0.97
N THR A 69 1.42 11.47 -2.18
CA THR A 69 1.72 12.18 -3.43
C THR A 69 0.92 13.45 -3.58
N LEU A 70 -0.39 13.40 -3.30
CA LEU A 70 -1.27 14.56 -3.34
C LEU A 70 -0.96 15.56 -2.23
N GLY A 71 -0.60 15.09 -1.03
CA GLY A 71 -0.13 15.95 0.06
C GLY A 71 1.14 16.71 -0.31
N LEU A 72 2.12 16.03 -0.93
CA LEU A 72 3.33 16.68 -1.44
C LEU A 72 3.05 17.63 -2.60
N LEU A 73 2.05 17.35 -3.44
CA LEU A 73 1.59 18.28 -4.48
C LEU A 73 1.00 19.55 -3.86
N ALA A 74 0.11 19.40 -2.88
CA ALA A 74 -0.50 20.51 -2.14
C ALA A 74 0.56 21.36 -1.41
N ALA A 75 1.59 20.71 -0.86
CA ALA A 75 2.74 21.36 -0.24
C ALA A 75 3.75 21.93 -1.25
N ARG A 76 3.48 21.86 -2.56
CA ARG A 76 4.36 22.31 -3.66
C ARG A 76 5.75 21.66 -3.65
N ARG A 77 5.84 20.42 -3.14
CA ARG A 77 7.05 19.60 -3.10
C ARG A 77 7.20 18.66 -4.30
N THR A 78 6.15 18.52 -5.12
CA THR A 78 6.19 17.80 -6.40
C THR A 78 5.36 18.54 -7.46
N SER A 79 5.64 18.31 -8.74
CA SER A 79 4.88 18.90 -9.84
C SER A 79 3.59 18.12 -10.11
N ALA A 80 2.57 18.76 -10.67
CA ALA A 80 1.31 18.11 -11.01
C ALA A 80 1.49 16.95 -12.01
N SER A 81 2.41 17.11 -12.97
CA SER A 81 2.75 16.05 -13.94
C SER A 81 3.37 14.82 -13.25
N ASN A 82 4.31 15.03 -12.31
CA ASN A 82 4.88 13.93 -11.54
C ASN A 82 3.80 13.27 -10.67
N ALA A 83 2.98 14.07 -9.98
CA ALA A 83 1.92 13.57 -9.11
C ALA A 83 0.93 12.68 -9.86
N GLY A 84 0.43 13.13 -11.02
CA GLY A 84 -0.48 12.33 -11.85
C GLY A 84 0.17 11.02 -12.32
N ALA A 85 1.41 11.07 -12.80
CA ALA A 85 2.13 9.87 -13.23
C ALA A 85 2.43 8.89 -12.09
N TYR A 86 2.71 9.40 -10.89
CA TYR A 86 2.97 8.58 -9.70
C TYR A 86 1.69 7.91 -9.21
N VAL A 87 0.58 8.65 -9.10
CA VAL A 87 -0.71 8.09 -8.68
C VAL A 87 -1.14 6.94 -9.60
N VAL A 88 -1.05 7.12 -10.92
CA VAL A 88 -1.37 6.05 -11.88
C VAL A 88 -0.45 4.84 -11.68
N ALA A 89 0.86 5.07 -11.54
CA ALA A 89 1.83 3.99 -11.33
C ALA A 89 1.59 3.22 -10.01
N GLN A 90 1.31 3.94 -8.91
CA GLN A 90 1.00 3.38 -7.60
C GLN A 90 -0.26 2.51 -7.66
N LEU A 91 -1.32 2.99 -8.31
CA LEU A 91 -2.57 2.24 -8.49
C LEU A 91 -2.34 0.96 -9.33
N ILE A 92 -1.57 1.05 -10.41
CA ILE A 92 -1.21 -0.13 -11.20
C ILE A 92 -0.44 -1.15 -10.33
N GLY A 93 0.56 -0.70 -9.58
CA GLY A 93 1.32 -1.55 -8.67
C GLY A 93 0.44 -2.24 -7.61
N ALA A 94 -0.45 -1.48 -6.98
CA ALA A 94 -1.39 -1.99 -5.99
C ALA A 94 -2.34 -3.06 -6.57
N VAL A 95 -2.91 -2.80 -7.75
CA VAL A 95 -3.82 -3.77 -8.41
C VAL A 95 -3.07 -5.04 -8.78
N LEU A 96 -1.86 -4.94 -9.34
CA LEU A 96 -1.05 -6.11 -9.69
C LEU A 96 -0.70 -6.96 -8.45
N ALA A 97 -0.39 -6.33 -7.32
CA ALA A 97 -0.14 -7.02 -6.07
C ALA A 97 -1.40 -7.76 -5.57
N ALA A 98 -2.56 -7.09 -5.58
CA ALA A 98 -3.82 -7.70 -5.17
C ALA A 98 -4.22 -8.87 -6.07
N LEU A 99 -4.03 -8.77 -7.39
CA LEU A 99 -4.29 -9.85 -8.33
C LEU A 99 -3.36 -11.05 -8.10
N LEU A 100 -2.08 -10.80 -7.82
CA LEU A 100 -1.14 -11.86 -7.51
C LEU A 100 -1.50 -12.56 -6.19
N LEU A 101 -1.85 -11.81 -5.14
CA LEU A 101 -2.31 -12.40 -3.87
C LEU A 101 -3.57 -13.25 -4.07
N LYS A 102 -4.54 -12.77 -4.86
CA LYS A 102 -5.75 -13.52 -5.21
C LYS A 102 -5.42 -14.86 -5.90
N GLN A 103 -4.35 -14.90 -6.68
CA GLN A 103 -3.91 -16.12 -7.37
C GLN A 103 -3.13 -17.07 -6.45
N LEU A 104 -2.34 -16.54 -5.52
CA LEU A 104 -1.48 -17.33 -4.63
C LEU A 104 -2.24 -17.95 -3.45
N TYR A 105 -3.25 -17.25 -2.92
CA TYR A 105 -3.97 -17.69 -1.72
C TYR A 105 -5.27 -18.43 -2.05
N PRO A 106 -5.64 -19.47 -1.26
CA PRO A 106 -6.92 -20.15 -1.41
C PRO A 106 -8.10 -19.18 -1.27
N ILE A 107 -9.18 -19.42 -2.01
CA ILE A 107 -10.37 -18.56 -1.98
C ILE A 107 -11.01 -18.45 -0.58
N GLY A 108 -10.84 -19.48 0.26
CA GLY A 108 -11.28 -19.50 1.65
C GLY A 108 -10.52 -18.51 2.56
N VAL A 109 -9.29 -18.14 2.20
CA VAL A 109 -8.49 -17.10 2.88
C VAL A 109 -8.80 -15.72 2.31
N VAL A 110 -8.92 -15.62 0.99
CA VAL A 110 -9.04 -14.34 0.28
C VAL A 110 -10.39 -13.65 0.50
N ARG A 111 -11.50 -14.42 0.52
CA ARG A 111 -12.85 -13.83 0.62
C ARG A 111 -13.13 -13.18 1.98
N PRO A 112 -12.82 -13.80 3.14
CA PRO A 112 -13.10 -13.21 4.44
C PRO A 112 -12.37 -11.89 4.69
N ILE A 113 -11.15 -11.77 4.18
CA ILE A 113 -10.30 -10.58 4.39
C ILE A 113 -10.44 -9.53 3.28
N SER A 114 -11.26 -9.78 2.25
CA SER A 114 -11.41 -8.89 1.09
C SER A 114 -10.07 -8.41 0.49
N LEU A 115 -9.10 -9.32 0.34
CA LEU A 115 -7.71 -9.00 -0.09
C LEU A 115 -7.00 -7.92 0.77
N GLY A 116 -7.34 -7.81 2.05
CA GLY A 116 -6.79 -6.79 2.95
C GLY A 116 -7.41 -5.40 2.78
N THR A 117 -8.55 -5.31 2.08
CA THR A 117 -9.29 -4.03 1.94
C THR A 117 -9.87 -3.64 3.29
N PRO A 118 -9.54 -2.44 3.83
CA PRO A 118 -10.12 -1.96 5.09
C PRO A 118 -11.65 -1.82 4.97
N THR A 119 -12.36 -2.29 6.00
CA THR A 119 -13.82 -2.11 6.14
C THR A 119 -14.12 -1.44 7.46
N ILE A 120 -15.13 -0.57 7.50
CA ILE A 120 -15.57 0.06 8.74
C ILE A 120 -16.10 -1.02 9.69
N ALA A 121 -15.55 -1.08 10.90
CA ALA A 121 -16.01 -1.99 11.93
C ALA A 121 -17.48 -1.70 12.29
N ALA A 122 -18.27 -2.74 12.59
CA ALA A 122 -19.70 -2.59 12.87
C ALA A 122 -20.04 -1.66 14.04
N THR A 123 -19.06 -1.37 14.91
CA THR A 123 -19.18 -0.48 16.07
C THR A 123 -18.79 0.97 15.78
N ILE A 124 -18.27 1.27 14.58
CA ILE A 124 -17.75 2.58 14.19
C ILE A 124 -18.69 3.22 13.16
N GLN A 125 -19.10 4.46 13.41
CA GLN A 125 -19.88 5.24 12.46
C GLN A 125 -18.98 5.86 11.37
N PHE A 126 -19.58 6.18 10.22
CA PHE A 126 -18.85 6.74 9.08
C PHE A 126 -18.01 7.98 9.44
N HIS A 127 -18.58 8.93 10.19
CA HIS A 127 -17.85 10.14 10.60
C HIS A 127 -16.67 9.83 11.54
N GLN A 128 -16.79 8.81 12.39
CA GLN A 128 -15.69 8.34 13.25
C GLN A 128 -14.58 7.70 12.43
N ALA A 129 -14.92 6.91 11.41
CA ALA A 129 -13.94 6.34 10.50
C ALA A 129 -13.16 7.43 9.75
N ILE A 130 -13.84 8.48 9.28
CA ILE A 130 -13.17 9.63 8.65
C ILE A 130 -12.21 10.33 9.63
N MET A 131 -12.61 10.55 10.89
CA MET A 131 -11.73 11.18 11.89
C MET A 131 -10.50 10.33 12.26
N ILE A 132 -10.56 9.01 12.06
CA ILE A 132 -9.43 8.09 12.32
C ILE A 132 -8.43 8.11 11.16
N GLU A 133 -8.91 8.26 9.93
CA GLU A 133 -8.12 8.11 8.69
C GLU A 133 -7.60 9.43 8.09
N ALA A 134 -8.15 10.58 8.49
CA ALA A 134 -7.79 11.92 7.98
C ALA A 134 -6.59 12.55 8.70
#